data_AF-A0A3D1TAZ8-F1
#
_entry.id   AF-A0A3D1TAZ8-F1
#
_cell.length_a   1.000
_cell.length_b   1.000
_cell.length_c   1.000
_cell.angle_alpha   90.00
_cell.angle_beta   90.00
_cell.angle_gamma   90.00
#
_symmetry.space_group_name_H-M   'P 1'
#
loop_
_entity.id
_entity.type
_entity.pdbx_description
1 polymer ?
#
loop_
_entity_poly.entity_id
_entity_poly.type
_entity_poly.pdbx_seq_one_letter_code
_entity_poly.pdbx_strand_id
1 'polypeptide(L)'
;MRREGLLGRAQRIRDLDVKVLICGAVSRPLEAALLAAGIEVIPQTCGDVERVLAAFMDGQLEQGTFLMPGCRGRRRRSHGERRGGRNRGRGSPQFQ
;
A
#
# COMPACT_ATOMS: atom_id res chain seq x y z
N MET A 1 25.84 5.72 7.82
CA MET A 1 24.49 5.48 7.26
C MET A 1 23.46 5.73 8.36
N ARG A 2 22.79 6.90 8.37
CA ARG A 2 21.83 7.21 9.44
C ARG A 2 20.59 6.33 9.27
N ARG A 3 20.35 5.43 10.23
CA ARG A 3 19.09 4.68 10.32
C ARG A 3 18.05 5.61 10.94
N GLU A 4 17.28 6.25 10.07
CA GLU A 4 16.16 7.08 10.48
C GLU A 4 14.92 6.20 10.74
N GLY A 5 14.30 6.41 11.92
CA GLY A 5 13.06 5.74 12.29
C GLY A 5 11.90 6.08 11.36
N LEU A 6 10.78 5.38 11.51
CA LEU A 6 9.58 5.62 10.71
C LEU A 6 9.07 7.07 10.85
N LEU A 7 9.07 7.58 12.09
CA LEU A 7 8.63 8.94 12.41
C LEU A 7 9.56 10.00 11.84
N GLY A 8 10.89 9.81 11.93
CA GLY A 8 11.85 10.74 11.35
C GLY A 8 11.68 10.87 9.83
N ARG A 9 11.48 9.73 9.14
CA ARG A 9 11.20 9.73 7.69
C ARG A 9 9.89 10.42 7.35
N ALA A 10 8.82 10.17 8.12
CA ALA A 10 7.54 10.84 7.91
C ALA A 10 7.64 12.35 8.13
N GLN A 11 8.34 12.78 9.19
CA GLN A 11 8.58 14.18 9.47
C GLN A 11 9.38 14.86 8.36
N ARG A 12 10.45 14.21 7.88
CA ARG A 12 11.24 14.73 6.76
C ARG A 12 10.41 14.94 5.50
N ILE A 13 9.47 14.03 5.20
CA ILE A 13 8.58 14.18 4.04
C ILE A 13 7.59 15.33 4.29
N ARG A 14 7.08 15.47 5.51
CA ARG A 14 6.21 16.60 5.90
C ARG A 14 6.93 17.94 5.78
N ASP A 15 8.20 18.01 6.18
CA ASP A 15 9.01 19.22 6.13
C ASP A 15 9.27 19.70 4.68
N LEU A 16 9.05 18.85 3.69
CA LEU A 16 9.07 19.19 2.26
C LEU A 16 7.72 19.74 1.75
N ASP A 17 6.74 19.98 2.64
CA ASP A 17 5.37 20.41 2.33
C ASP A 17 4.62 19.47 1.36
N VAL A 18 4.96 18.18 1.43
CA VAL A 18 4.29 17.15 0.62
C VAL A 18 2.88 16.91 1.17
N LYS A 19 1.88 17.11 0.32
CA LYS A 19 0.47 16.86 0.65
C LYS A 19 0.04 15.42 0.32
N VAL A 20 0.54 14.90 -0.80
CA VAL A 20 0.18 13.58 -1.32
C VAL A 20 1.45 12.81 -1.70
N LEU A 21 1.56 11.57 -1.22
CA LEU A 21 2.62 10.64 -1.56
C LEU A 21 2.06 9.46 -2.35
N ILE A 22 2.39 9.41 -3.65
CA ILE A 22 2.15 8.23 -4.48
C ILE A 22 3.34 7.27 -4.30
N CYS A 23 3.07 6.04 -3.88
CA CYS A 23 4.12 5.06 -3.63
C CYS A 23 3.72 3.65 -4.07
N GLY A 24 4.66 2.93 -4.66
CA GLY A 24 4.45 1.52 -4.98
C GLY A 24 4.40 0.65 -3.72
N ALA A 25 5.54 0.59 -3.03
CA ALA A 25 5.75 -0.25 -1.86
C ALA A 25 6.07 0.61 -0.63
N VAL A 26 5.04 0.85 0.18
CA VAL A 26 5.16 1.45 1.51
C VAL A 26 4.77 0.41 2.56
N SER A 27 5.58 0.29 3.62
CA SER A 27 5.26 -0.61 4.73
C SER A 27 4.13 -0.01 5.58
N ARG A 28 3.29 -0.87 6.17
CA ARG A 28 2.15 -0.43 7.02
C ARG A 28 2.57 0.53 8.14
N PRO A 29 3.69 0.31 8.86
CA PRO A 29 4.11 1.23 9.91
C PRO A 29 4.53 2.61 9.37
N LEU A 30 5.13 2.67 8.18
CA LEU A 30 5.53 3.94 7.57
C LEU A 30 4.33 4.70 7.00
N GLU A 31 3.41 3.99 6.34
CA GLU A 31 2.14 4.55 5.89
C GLU A 31 1.37 5.18 7.06
N ALA A 32 1.25 4.46 8.18
CA ALA A 32 0.58 5.00 9.37
C ALA A 32 1.26 6.26 9.90
N ALA A 33 2.60 6.30 9.93
CA ALA A 33 3.36 7.48 10.34
C ALA A 33 3.15 8.67 9.39
N LEU A 34 3.09 8.43 8.08
CA LEU A 34 2.82 9.46 7.07
C LEU A 34 1.40 10.03 7.17
N LEU A 35 0.40 9.16 7.32
CA LEU A 35 -0.99 9.57 7.55
C LEU A 35 -1.12 10.39 8.84
N ALA A 36 -0.47 9.96 9.93
CA ALA A 36 -0.45 10.72 11.19
C ALA A 36 0.28 12.07 11.07
N ALA A 37 1.23 12.19 10.14
CA ALA A 37 1.90 13.44 9.81
C ALA A 37 1.06 14.38 8.93
N GLY A 38 -0.15 13.96 8.51
CA GLY A 38 -1.06 14.74 7.67
C GLY A 38 -0.82 14.58 6.16
N ILE A 39 -0.05 13.57 5.76
CA ILE A 39 0.26 13.30 4.35
C ILE A 39 -0.73 12.25 3.84
N GLU A 40 -1.42 12.55 2.75
CA GLU A 40 -2.22 11.56 2.04
C GLU A 40 -1.29 10.54 1.36
N VAL A 41 -1.58 9.25 1.51
CA VAL A 41 -0.77 8.20 0.91
C VAL A 41 -1.60 7.43 -0.10
N ILE A 42 -1.14 7.39 -1.34
CA ILE A 42 -1.70 6.57 -2.43
C ILE A 42 -0.75 5.40 -2.66
N PRO A 43 -0.95 4.26 -1.98
CA PRO A 43 -0.03 3.14 -2.05
C PRO A 43 -0.38 2.20 -3.20
N GLN A 44 0.49 1.24 -3.51
CA GLN A 44 0.24 0.20 -4.53
C GLN A 44 0.12 0.76 -5.95
N THR A 45 0.77 1.88 -6.21
CA THR A 45 0.82 2.48 -7.54
C THR A 45 2.17 2.16 -8.20
N CYS A 46 2.17 1.55 -9.38
CA CYS A 46 3.37 1.34 -10.18
C CYS A 46 3.10 1.64 -11.65
N GLY A 47 4.14 2.03 -12.37
CA GLY A 47 4.06 2.36 -13.79
C GLY A 47 5.10 3.41 -14.13
N ASP A 48 4.98 3.93 -15.36
CA ASP A 48 5.73 5.10 -15.79
C ASP A 48 5.32 6.33 -14.97
N VAL A 49 6.31 7.12 -14.54
CA VAL A 49 6.09 8.24 -13.60
C VAL A 49 5.21 9.32 -14.22
N GLU A 50 5.45 9.68 -15.49
CA GLU A 50 4.67 10.71 -16.17
C GLU A 50 3.22 10.26 -16.36
N ARG A 51 3.01 8.99 -16.72
CA ARG A 51 1.65 8.42 -16.81
C ARG A 51 0.92 8.35 -15.48
N VAL A 52 1.63 8.01 -14.41
CA VAL A 52 1.08 7.98 -13.04
C VAL A 52 0.68 9.38 -12.59
N LEU A 53 1.51 10.39 -12.86
CA LEU A 53 1.22 11.78 -12.55
C LEU A 53 0.03 12.32 -13.35
N ALA A 54 -0.02 12.05 -14.67
CA ALA A 54 -1.16 12.43 -15.50
C ALA A 54 -2.47 11.80 -14.98
N ALA A 55 -2.46 10.50 -14.71
CA ALA A 55 -3.62 9.80 -14.15
C ALA A 55 -4.02 10.32 -12.77
N PHE A 56 -3.08 10.80 -11.94
CA PHE A 56 -3.42 11.40 -10.65
C PHE A 56 -4.19 12.71 -10.84
N MET A 57 -3.69 13.58 -11.72
CA MET A 57 -4.32 14.86 -12.03
C MET A 57 -5.72 14.68 -12.62
N ASP A 58 -5.93 13.62 -13.40
CA ASP A 58 -7.21 13.27 -14.02
C ASP A 58 -8.16 12.47 -13.09
N GLY A 59 -7.75 12.18 -11.85
CA GLY A 59 -8.54 11.37 -10.91
C GLY A 59 -8.69 9.89 -11.32
N GLN A 60 -7.80 9.40 -12.19
CA GLN A 60 -7.87 8.06 -12.80
C GLN A 60 -6.85 7.06 -12.22
N LEU A 61 -6.18 7.39 -11.12
CA LEU A 61 -5.21 6.48 -10.48
C LEU A 61 -5.81 5.21 -9.86
N GLU A 62 -7.13 5.15 -9.71
CA GLU A 62 -7.83 3.95 -9.24
C GLU A 62 -8.07 2.92 -10.36
N GLN A 63 -7.85 3.30 -11.62
CA GLN A 63 -7.90 2.35 -12.73
C GLN A 63 -6.84 1.26 -12.49
N GLY A 64 -7.26 -0.01 -12.60
CA GLY A 64 -6.44 -1.17 -12.24
C GLY A 64 -5.12 -1.30 -13.02
N THR A 65 -4.89 -0.46 -14.03
CA THR A 65 -3.68 -0.36 -14.85
C THR A 65 -2.44 0.08 -14.07
N PHE A 66 -2.60 0.88 -13.01
CA PHE A 66 -1.48 1.32 -12.17
C PHE A 66 -1.31 0.49 -10.89
N LEU A 67 -2.09 -0.58 -10.73
CA LEU A 67 -2.03 -1.39 -9.53
C LEU A 67 -0.76 -2.24 -9.49
N MET A 68 0.01 -2.10 -8.41
CA MET A 68 1.21 -2.91 -8.17
C MET A 68 0.88 -4.42 -8.15
N PRO A 69 1.51 -5.23 -9.01
CA PRO A 69 1.30 -6.68 -9.02
C PRO A 69 1.92 -7.33 -7.77
N GLY A 70 1.39 -8.49 -7.35
CA GLY A 70 1.97 -9.32 -6.29
C GLY A 70 1.72 -8.83 -4.86
N CYS A 71 1.29 -7.59 -4.64
CA CYS A 71 0.87 -7.14 -3.33
C CYS A 71 -0.58 -7.57 -3.04
N ARG A 72 -0.71 -8.69 -2.31
CA ARG A 72 -1.99 -9.26 -1.90
C ARG A 72 -2.65 -8.37 -0.83
N GLY A 73 -3.60 -7.52 -1.24
CA GLY A 73 -4.77 -7.26 -0.41
C GLY A 73 -4.96 -5.91 0.30
N ARG A 74 -4.39 -4.79 -0.16
CA ARG A 74 -4.72 -3.47 0.45
C ARG A 74 -5.89 -2.72 -0.21
N ARG A 75 -5.99 -2.69 -1.55
CA ARG A 75 -7.10 -1.99 -2.24
C ARG A 75 -8.37 -2.83 -2.48
N ARG A 76 -8.28 -4.17 -2.38
CA ARG A 76 -9.44 -5.08 -2.62
C ARG A 76 -10.32 -5.34 -1.39
N ARG A 77 -10.01 -4.73 -0.25
CA ARG A 77 -10.75 -4.99 1.00
C ARG A 77 -11.90 -4.03 1.25
N SER A 78 -12.04 -2.97 0.45
CA SER A 78 -13.05 -1.93 0.65
C SER A 78 -14.31 -2.13 -0.19
N HIS A 79 -14.33 -3.09 -1.12
CA HIS A 79 -15.50 -3.35 -1.96
C HIS A 79 -15.65 -4.86 -2.26
N GLY A 80 -16.42 -5.57 -1.42
CA GLY A 80 -16.98 -6.90 -1.72
C GLY A 80 -16.02 -8.10 -1.71
N GLU A 81 -16.11 -8.97 -0.69
CA GLU A 81 -16.49 -10.38 -0.86
C GLU A 81 -16.29 -11.19 0.43
N ARG A 82 -17.42 -11.64 0.98
CA ARG A 82 -17.51 -12.75 1.93
C ARG A 82 -17.32 -14.07 1.16
N ARG A 83 -16.10 -14.45 0.78
CA ARG A 83 -15.83 -15.81 0.22
C ARG A 83 -14.47 -16.34 0.64
N GLY A 84 -14.36 -16.78 1.89
CA GLY A 84 -13.25 -17.59 2.41
C GLY A 84 -13.63 -19.07 2.43
N GLY A 85 -13.57 -19.73 1.28
CA GLY A 85 -13.69 -21.18 1.19
C GLY A 85 -12.32 -21.88 1.19
N ARG A 86 -12.32 -23.08 1.79
CA ARG A 86 -11.39 -24.22 1.61
C ARG A 86 -10.09 -24.21 2.41
N ASN A 87 -10.15 -24.77 3.62
CA ASN A 87 -8.99 -25.44 4.23
C ASN A 87 -8.97 -26.91 3.77
N ARG A 88 -7.97 -27.26 2.94
CA ARG A 88 -7.66 -28.66 2.59
C ARG A 88 -6.63 -29.19 3.59
N GLY A 89 -7.04 -30.22 4.33
CA GLY A 89 -6.21 -31.40 4.63
C GLY A 89 -5.11 -31.27 5.70
N ARG A 90 -5.24 -32.11 6.73
CA ARG A 90 -4.17 -33.03 7.15
C ARG A 90 -4.76 -34.16 7.99
N GLY A 91 -4.73 -35.36 7.42
CA GLY A 91 -4.89 -36.59 8.19
C GLY A 91 -3.62 -36.87 8.99
N SER A 92 -3.82 -37.45 10.17
CA SER A 92 -2.77 -38.06 11.00
C SER A 92 -3.30 -39.41 11.46
N PRO A 93 -2.66 -40.55 11.10
CA PRO A 93 -2.96 -41.83 11.74
C PRO A 93 -2.47 -41.82 13.19
N GLN A 94 -3.30 -42.36 14.07
CA GLN A 94 -3.02 -42.53 15.50
C GLN A 94 -2.10 -43.73 15.70
N PHE A 95 -1.09 -43.56 16.55
CA PHE A 95 -0.33 -44.66 17.15
C PHE A 95 -1.12 -45.17 18.36
N GLN A 96 -1.46 -46.46 18.37
CA GLN A 96 -1.69 -47.26 19.57
C GLN A 96 -1.03 -48.62 19.35
#